data_AF-A0A7C5MB57-F1
#
_entry.id   AF-A0A7C5MB57-F1
#
_cell.length_a   1.000
_cell.length_b   1.000
_cell.length_c   1.000
_cell.angle_alpha   90.00
_cell.angle_beta   90.00
_cell.angle_gamma   90.00
#
_symmetry.space_group_name_H-M   'P 1'
#
loop_
_entity.id
_entity.type
_entity.pdbx_description
1 polymer ?
#
loop_
_entity_poly.entity_id
_entity_poly.type
_entity_poly.pdbx_seq_one_letter_code
_entity_poly.pdbx_strand_id
1 'polypeptide(L)'
;MKKINLTEIGDGYYRGEIKIPWNAEEGTWYLSVESINTENGFAGGSSSYISVKPAPLEIEILKPASNSIKYAEKVEFEVKVTYLSGEPVTDAVVRASLSDEEINFTNSGNGTYTAVYSPDRNTNYMLLSITAVDRYNNSGYLSRVFYLSYRSSIPLDIKMIAIILMAMGALGAVFYRTKRTMFAKHLEDVKRELDEIRRLQREAVIKYYREGTISRKTYDMLMQEYAKAYGELMDRYGELLAKMERNKFKWRKLKRKFKTPS
;
A
#
# COMPACT_ATOMS: atom_id res chain seq x y z
N MET A 1 -19.80 -6.58 -62.21
CA MET A 1 -20.49 -5.29 -61.98
C MET A 1 -21.84 -5.58 -61.33
N LYS A 2 -22.06 -5.15 -60.09
CA LYS A 2 -23.31 -5.41 -59.36
C LYS A 2 -24.31 -4.31 -59.73
N LYS A 3 -25.45 -4.68 -60.33
CA LYS A 3 -26.54 -3.75 -60.66
C LYS A 3 -27.62 -3.84 -59.58
N ILE A 4 -28.21 -2.70 -59.22
CA ILE A 4 -29.38 -2.62 -58.34
C ILE A 4 -30.46 -1.80 -59.05
N ASN A 5 -31.72 -2.20 -58.90
CA ASN A 5 -32.84 -1.38 -59.36
C ASN A 5 -33.11 -0.31 -58.30
N LEU A 6 -33.28 0.93 -58.76
CA LEU A 6 -33.66 2.04 -57.89
C LEU A 6 -35.18 2.14 -57.83
N THR A 7 -35.71 2.58 -56.69
CA THR A 7 -37.15 2.78 -56.48
C THR A 7 -37.47 4.26 -56.60
N GLU A 8 -38.46 4.62 -57.41
CA GLU A 8 -38.96 5.99 -57.51
C GLU A 8 -39.62 6.41 -56.20
N ILE A 9 -39.28 7.61 -55.71
CA ILE A 9 -39.82 8.18 -54.46
C ILE A 9 -40.61 9.49 -54.71
N GLY A 10 -40.89 9.80 -55.97
CA GLY A 10 -41.66 10.98 -56.41
C GLY A 10 -40.82 11.98 -57.22
N ASP A 11 -41.47 12.76 -58.10
CA ASP A 11 -40.90 13.88 -58.87
C ASP A 11 -39.53 13.62 -59.52
N GLY A 12 -39.32 12.43 -60.08
CA GLY A 12 -38.05 12.07 -60.75
C GLY A 12 -36.89 11.73 -59.79
N TYR A 13 -37.15 11.59 -58.49
CA TYR A 13 -36.18 11.10 -57.51
C TYR A 13 -36.25 9.59 -57.36
N TYR A 14 -35.08 8.97 -57.29
CA TYR A 14 -34.92 7.54 -57.13
C TYR A 14 -34.02 7.24 -55.92
N ARG A 15 -34.32 6.16 -55.20
CA ARG A 15 -33.55 5.71 -54.04
C ARG A 15 -33.08 4.27 -54.24
N GLY A 16 -31.84 4.02 -53.86
CA GLY A 16 -31.27 2.68 -53.71
C GLY A 16 -30.27 2.68 -52.56
N GLU A 17 -30.02 1.51 -52.00
CA GLU A 17 -29.08 1.34 -50.90
C GLU A 17 -28.13 0.18 -51.22
N ILE A 18 -26.85 0.37 -50.88
CA ILE A 18 -25.83 -0.68 -50.97
C ILE A 18 -25.04 -0.73 -49.68
N LYS A 19 -25.00 -1.91 -49.05
CA LYS A 19 -24.10 -2.17 -47.93
C LYS A 19 -22.71 -2.49 -48.48
N ILE A 20 -21.72 -1.69 -48.11
CA ILE A 20 -20.31 -2.00 -48.38
C ILE A 20 -19.88 -3.07 -47.37
N PRO A 21 -19.43 -4.25 -47.82
CA PRO A 21 -19.00 -5.29 -46.89
C PRO A 21 -17.62 -4.98 -46.30
N TRP A 22 -17.29 -5.55 -45.14
CA TRP A 22 -16.01 -5.31 -44.45
C TRP A 22 -14.78 -5.78 -45.23
N ASN A 23 -14.98 -6.65 -46.22
CA ASN A 23 -13.96 -7.17 -47.13
C ASN A 23 -13.98 -6.50 -48.51
N ALA A 24 -14.62 -5.34 -48.63
CA ALA A 24 -14.64 -4.58 -49.87
C ALA A 24 -13.22 -4.20 -50.30
N GLU A 25 -12.95 -4.32 -51.60
CA GLU A 25 -11.68 -3.83 -52.17
C GLU A 25 -11.55 -2.32 -51.93
N GLU A 26 -10.40 -1.92 -51.38
CA GLU A 26 -10.06 -0.53 -51.18
C GLU A 26 -9.91 0.20 -52.52
N GLY A 27 -10.16 1.51 -52.51
CA GLY A 27 -9.92 2.38 -53.66
C GLY A 27 -11.16 3.11 -54.16
N THR A 28 -11.08 3.61 -55.39
CA THR A 28 -12.15 4.41 -55.99
C THR A 28 -13.14 3.50 -56.70
N TRP A 29 -14.37 3.47 -56.20
CA TRP A 29 -15.47 2.75 -56.84
C TRP A 29 -16.31 3.73 -57.65
N TYR A 30 -16.68 3.33 -58.86
CA TYR A 30 -17.52 4.14 -59.74
C TYR A 30 -18.96 3.68 -59.65
N LEU A 31 -19.85 4.65 -59.41
CA LEU A 31 -21.28 4.46 -59.25
C LEU A 31 -21.96 5.09 -60.47
N SER A 32 -22.47 4.25 -61.37
CA SER A 32 -23.17 4.69 -62.57
C SER A 32 -24.66 4.43 -62.42
N VAL A 33 -25.46 5.45 -62.74
CA VAL A 33 -26.91 5.39 -62.80
C VAL A 33 -27.29 5.49 -64.27
N GLU A 34 -28.00 4.47 -64.75
CA GLU A 34 -28.47 4.35 -66.13
C GLU A 34 -30.00 4.40 -66.13
N SER A 35 -30.57 5.30 -66.92
CA SER A 35 -31.97 5.25 -67.33
C SER A 35 -32.09 4.32 -68.53
N ILE A 36 -33.02 3.38 -68.48
CA ILE A 36 -33.24 2.39 -69.52
C ILE A 36 -34.69 2.49 -69.98
N ASN A 37 -34.89 2.75 -71.26
CA ASN A 37 -36.17 2.60 -71.92
C ASN A 37 -36.32 1.14 -72.41
N THR A 38 -37.43 0.50 -72.06
CA THR A 38 -37.73 -0.89 -72.43
C THR A 38 -37.77 -1.15 -73.94
N GLU A 39 -37.98 -0.14 -74.77
CA GLU A 39 -38.03 -0.28 -76.25
C GLU A 39 -36.69 0.02 -76.94
N ASN A 40 -35.95 1.03 -76.46
CA ASN A 40 -34.78 1.58 -77.14
C ASN A 40 -33.44 1.38 -76.38
N GLY A 41 -33.48 0.75 -75.21
CA GLY A 41 -32.31 0.52 -74.37
C GLY A 41 -31.89 1.76 -73.57
N PHE A 42 -30.59 2.02 -73.48
CA PHE A 42 -30.04 3.14 -72.69
C PHE A 42 -30.63 4.49 -73.13
N ALA A 43 -31.23 5.21 -72.18
CA ALA A 43 -31.93 6.47 -72.39
C ALA A 43 -31.20 7.68 -71.76
N GLY A 44 -30.04 7.45 -71.13
CA GLY A 44 -29.24 8.48 -70.47
C GLY A 44 -28.73 8.00 -69.12
N GLY A 45 -27.75 8.70 -68.55
CA GLY A 45 -27.18 8.30 -67.28
C GLY A 45 -26.16 9.29 -66.74
N SER A 46 -25.74 9.07 -65.51
CA SER A 46 -24.69 9.85 -64.86
C SER A 46 -23.81 8.91 -64.04
N SER A 47 -22.58 9.33 -63.78
CA SER A 47 -21.66 8.59 -62.93
C SER A 47 -21.07 9.49 -61.87
N SER A 48 -20.94 8.94 -60.67
CA SER A 48 -20.16 9.50 -59.58
C SER A 48 -19.14 8.46 -59.11
N TYR A 49 -18.32 8.82 -58.14
CA TYR A 49 -17.40 7.89 -57.51
C TYR A 49 -17.49 8.00 -55.98
N ILE A 50 -17.13 6.91 -55.31
CA ILE A 50 -16.94 6.84 -53.87
C ILE A 50 -15.52 6.31 -53.59
N SER A 51 -14.94 6.70 -52.46
CA SER A 51 -13.67 6.16 -51.99
C SER A 51 -13.94 5.17 -50.86
N VAL A 52 -13.60 3.91 -51.10
CA VAL A 52 -13.62 2.85 -50.09
C VAL A 52 -12.27 2.81 -49.41
N LYS A 53 -12.27 2.91 -48.09
CA LYS A 53 -11.08 2.90 -47.23
C LYS A 53 -11.25 1.85 -46.14
N PRO A 54 -10.14 1.36 -45.54
CA PRO A 54 -10.21 0.50 -44.37
C PRO A 54 -11.12 1.07 -43.28
N ALA A 55 -11.96 0.22 -42.73
CA ALA A 55 -12.83 0.57 -41.61
C ALA A 55 -12.01 0.65 -40.31
N PRO A 56 -12.35 1.58 -39.40
CA PRO A 56 -11.76 1.58 -38.07
C PRO A 56 -12.33 0.42 -37.24
N LEU A 57 -11.46 -0.22 -36.45
CA LEU A 57 -11.85 -1.19 -35.43
C LEU A 57 -11.93 -0.50 -34.07
N GLU A 58 -12.97 -0.83 -33.31
CA GLU A 58 -13.10 -0.40 -31.93
C GLU A 58 -12.42 -1.42 -31.01
N ILE A 59 -11.63 -0.91 -30.06
CA ILE A 59 -10.92 -1.73 -29.08
C ILE A 59 -11.39 -1.30 -27.70
N GLU A 60 -11.86 -2.25 -26.90
CA GLU A 60 -12.25 -2.04 -25.51
C GLU A 60 -11.39 -2.92 -24.60
N ILE A 61 -10.88 -2.35 -23.51
CA ILE A 61 -10.15 -3.12 -22.49
C ILE A 61 -11.15 -3.61 -21.44
N LEU A 62 -11.39 -4.92 -21.41
CA LEU A 62 -12.26 -5.59 -20.45
C LEU A 62 -11.52 -5.89 -19.14
N LYS A 63 -10.26 -6.32 -19.23
CA LYS A 63 -9.37 -6.50 -18.08
C LYS A 63 -8.00 -5.89 -18.33
N PRO A 64 -7.41 -5.23 -17.31
CA PRO A 64 -8.03 -4.90 -16.03
C PRO A 64 -9.07 -3.76 -16.17
N ALA A 65 -10.18 -3.87 -15.44
CA ALA A 65 -11.28 -2.90 -15.50
C ALA A 65 -10.94 -1.52 -14.92
N SER A 66 -9.84 -1.43 -14.16
CA SER A 66 -9.36 -0.19 -13.56
C SER A 66 -7.96 0.14 -14.05
N ASN A 67 -7.65 1.44 -14.12
CA ASN A 67 -6.32 1.94 -14.43
C ASN A 67 -5.35 1.73 -13.26
N SER A 68 -5.81 1.31 -12.08
CA SER A 68 -4.95 0.96 -10.95
C SER A 68 -4.87 -0.56 -10.78
N ILE A 69 -3.69 -1.10 -10.99
CA ILE A 69 -3.41 -2.53 -10.90
C ILE A 69 -2.55 -2.76 -9.64
N LYS A 70 -2.92 -3.75 -8.82
CA LYS A 70 -2.02 -4.22 -7.75
C LYS A 70 -0.89 -5.00 -8.39
N TYR A 71 0.34 -4.72 -8.00
CA TYR A 71 1.48 -5.47 -8.51
C TYR A 71 1.26 -6.98 -8.32
N ALA A 72 1.44 -7.72 -9.40
CA ALA A 72 1.38 -9.17 -9.45
C ALA A 72 2.48 -9.64 -10.41
N GLU A 73 2.97 -10.87 -10.20
CA GLU A 73 3.97 -11.47 -11.11
C GLU A 73 3.45 -11.61 -12.54
N LYS A 74 2.13 -11.73 -12.70
CA LYS A 74 1.44 -11.83 -13.99
C LYS A 74 0.17 -10.99 -13.94
N VAL A 75 0.03 -10.10 -14.91
CA VAL A 75 -1.15 -9.28 -15.16
C VAL A 75 -1.81 -9.81 -16.43
N GLU A 76 -3.06 -10.21 -16.33
CA GLU A 76 -3.87 -10.63 -17.46
C GLU A 76 -4.57 -9.43 -18.10
N PHE A 77 -4.40 -9.30 -19.41
CA PHE A 77 -5.10 -8.33 -20.24
C PHE A 77 -6.13 -9.05 -21.08
N GLU A 78 -7.35 -8.51 -21.09
CA GLU A 78 -8.46 -8.99 -21.90
C GLU A 78 -9.03 -7.81 -22.66
N VAL A 79 -9.08 -7.90 -23.98
CA VAL A 79 -9.58 -6.85 -24.85
C VAL A 79 -10.61 -7.39 -25.82
N LYS A 80 -11.59 -6.55 -26.14
CA LYS A 80 -12.62 -6.83 -27.13
C LYS A 80 -12.41 -5.96 -28.36
N VAL A 81 -12.46 -6.58 -29.53
CA VAL A 81 -12.31 -5.91 -30.82
C VAL A 81 -13.60 -6.08 -31.62
N THR A 82 -14.19 -4.97 -32.04
CA THR A 82 -15.46 -4.92 -32.79
C THR A 82 -15.37 -4.01 -34.00
N TYR A 83 -16.15 -4.32 -35.03
CA TYR A 83 -16.48 -3.34 -36.07
C TYR A 83 -17.39 -2.26 -35.47
N LEU A 84 -17.50 -1.10 -36.12
CA LEU A 84 -18.44 -0.03 -35.74
C LEU A 84 -19.91 -0.48 -35.67
N SER A 85 -20.27 -1.58 -36.34
CA SER A 85 -21.60 -2.19 -36.24
C SER A 85 -21.84 -2.94 -34.93
N GLY A 86 -20.81 -3.13 -34.10
CA GLY A 86 -20.82 -3.99 -32.91
C GLY A 86 -20.53 -5.46 -33.20
N GLU A 87 -20.35 -5.85 -34.48
CA GLU A 87 -19.98 -7.22 -34.85
C GLU A 87 -18.56 -7.55 -34.35
N PRO A 88 -18.33 -8.72 -33.75
CA PRO A 88 -17.03 -9.12 -33.21
C PRO A 88 -16.02 -9.45 -34.32
N VAL A 89 -14.76 -9.00 -34.16
CA VAL A 89 -13.68 -9.30 -35.11
C VAL A 89 -12.90 -10.53 -34.64
N THR A 90 -13.01 -11.64 -35.36
CA THR A 90 -12.49 -12.96 -34.92
C THR A 90 -11.18 -13.38 -35.59
N ASP A 91 -10.65 -12.59 -36.50
CA ASP A 91 -9.45 -12.88 -37.29
C ASP A 91 -8.47 -11.70 -37.29
N ALA A 92 -8.51 -10.88 -36.23
CA ALA A 92 -7.57 -9.79 -36.04
C ALA A 92 -6.23 -10.27 -35.47
N VAL A 93 -5.15 -9.69 -35.98
CA VAL A 93 -3.85 -9.71 -35.35
C VAL A 93 -3.82 -8.56 -34.34
N VAL A 94 -3.83 -8.90 -33.05
CA VAL A 94 -3.86 -7.93 -31.95
C VAL A 94 -2.52 -7.95 -31.22
N ARG A 95 -1.88 -6.77 -31.18
CA ARG A 95 -0.55 -6.56 -30.59
C ARG A 95 -0.62 -5.38 -29.64
N ALA A 96 0.12 -5.44 -28.55
CA ALA A 96 0.37 -4.26 -27.73
C ALA A 96 1.85 -4.00 -27.54
N SER A 97 2.21 -2.72 -27.50
CA SER A 97 3.52 -2.26 -27.08
C SER A 97 3.43 -1.75 -25.64
N LEU A 98 4.34 -2.23 -24.79
CA LEU A 98 4.60 -1.69 -23.46
C LEU A 98 6.08 -1.31 -23.36
N SER A 99 6.35 0.00 -23.35
CA SER A 99 7.72 0.53 -23.35
C SER A 99 8.54 -0.05 -24.52
N ASP A 100 9.37 -1.07 -24.28
CA ASP A 100 10.25 -1.71 -25.27
C ASP A 100 9.86 -3.17 -25.60
N GLU A 101 8.80 -3.70 -24.99
CA GLU A 101 8.32 -5.06 -25.26
C GLU A 101 7.03 -5.07 -26.09
N GLU A 102 6.93 -6.04 -27.01
CA GLU A 102 5.73 -6.32 -27.79
C GLU A 102 5.03 -7.57 -27.23
N ILE A 103 3.72 -7.45 -26.99
CA ILE A 103 2.87 -8.51 -26.49
C ILE A 103 1.88 -8.89 -27.59
N ASN A 104 1.89 -10.17 -27.97
CA ASN A 104 0.91 -10.74 -28.87
C ASN A 104 -0.29 -11.25 -28.07
N PHE A 105 -1.49 -10.85 -28.48
CA PHE A 105 -2.71 -11.38 -27.88
C PHE A 105 -3.16 -12.63 -28.62
N THR A 106 -3.75 -13.56 -27.89
CA THR A 106 -4.36 -14.78 -28.43
C THR A 106 -5.87 -14.61 -28.46
N ASN A 107 -6.50 -14.97 -29.57
CA ASN A 107 -7.95 -14.93 -29.69
C ASN A 107 -8.59 -15.98 -28.76
N SER A 108 -9.45 -15.52 -27.85
CA SER A 108 -10.19 -16.35 -26.89
C SER A 108 -11.65 -16.61 -27.31
N GLY A 109 -12.08 -16.04 -28.45
CA GLY A 109 -13.40 -16.21 -29.05
C GLY A 109 -14.27 -14.96 -29.00
N ASN A 110 -15.27 -14.88 -29.88
CA ASN A 110 -16.26 -13.79 -29.92
C ASN A 110 -15.65 -12.37 -29.95
N GLY A 111 -14.55 -12.19 -30.69
CA GLY A 111 -13.83 -10.91 -30.79
C GLY A 111 -13.07 -10.53 -29.53
N THR A 112 -12.86 -11.46 -28.60
CA THR A 112 -12.07 -11.26 -27.39
C THR A 112 -10.66 -11.82 -27.58
N TYR A 113 -9.69 -11.09 -27.07
CA TYR A 113 -8.28 -11.39 -27.18
C TYR A 113 -7.63 -11.26 -25.80
N THR A 114 -6.79 -12.23 -25.44
CA THR A 114 -6.16 -12.30 -24.12
C THR A 114 -4.64 -12.32 -24.23
N ALA A 115 -3.97 -11.63 -23.31
CA ALA A 115 -2.52 -11.69 -23.16
C ALA A 115 -2.13 -11.64 -21.69
N VAL A 116 -0.94 -12.13 -21.38
CA VAL A 116 -0.38 -12.06 -20.02
C VAL A 116 0.94 -11.32 -20.08
N TYR A 117 1.13 -10.39 -19.16
CA TYR A 117 2.34 -9.59 -19.03
C TYR A 117 2.91 -9.70 -17.62
N SER A 118 4.23 -9.70 -17.50
CA SER A 118 4.94 -9.73 -16.21
C SER A 118 5.67 -8.40 -16.01
N PRO A 119 5.09 -7.44 -15.27
CA PRO A 119 5.73 -6.16 -15.06
C PRO A 119 6.96 -6.26 -14.16
N ASP A 120 8.00 -5.50 -14.50
CA ASP A 120 9.17 -5.32 -13.65
C ASP A 120 8.81 -4.71 -12.30
N ARG A 121 9.49 -5.19 -11.24
CA ARG A 121 9.28 -4.75 -9.85
C ARG A 121 9.59 -3.27 -9.59
N ASN A 122 10.26 -2.60 -10.52
CA ASN A 122 10.64 -1.19 -10.41
C ASN A 122 9.71 -0.26 -11.21
N THR A 123 8.73 -0.83 -11.91
CA THR A 123 7.83 -0.07 -12.80
C THR A 123 6.61 0.41 -12.02
N ASN A 124 6.41 1.73 -11.97
CA ASN A 124 5.28 2.36 -11.27
C ASN A 124 4.06 2.58 -12.17
N TYR A 125 4.26 2.66 -13.48
CA TYR A 125 3.21 2.81 -14.47
C TYR A 125 3.61 2.13 -15.77
N MET A 126 2.63 1.74 -16.57
CA MET A 126 2.82 1.19 -17.91
C MET A 126 1.88 1.89 -18.88
N LEU A 127 2.39 2.27 -20.05
CA LEU A 127 1.59 2.74 -21.18
C LEU A 127 1.31 1.55 -22.09
N LEU A 128 0.07 1.07 -22.10
CA LEU A 128 -0.37 -0.01 -22.96
C LEU A 128 -0.90 0.59 -24.26
N SER A 129 -0.21 0.35 -25.37
CA SER A 129 -0.63 0.82 -26.70
C SER A 129 -0.97 -0.37 -27.59
N ILE A 130 -2.26 -0.55 -27.87
CA ILE A 130 -2.85 -1.70 -28.54
C ILE A 130 -3.16 -1.33 -29.98
N THR A 131 -2.77 -2.21 -30.90
CA THR A 131 -3.12 -2.17 -32.31
C THR A 131 -3.83 -3.47 -32.68
N ALA A 132 -4.88 -3.35 -33.49
CA ALA A 132 -5.59 -4.49 -34.05
C ALA A 132 -5.69 -4.30 -35.56
N VAL A 133 -5.39 -5.34 -36.33
CA VAL A 133 -5.55 -5.34 -37.79
C VAL A 133 -6.23 -6.64 -38.21
N ASP A 134 -7.35 -6.56 -38.92
CA ASP A 134 -8.02 -7.75 -39.46
C ASP A 134 -7.41 -8.21 -40.80
N ARG A 135 -7.90 -9.32 -41.33
CA ARG A 135 -7.39 -9.87 -42.60
C ARG A 135 -7.69 -8.99 -43.83
N TYR A 136 -8.56 -8.00 -43.69
CA TYR A 136 -8.98 -7.07 -44.73
C TYR A 136 -8.34 -5.69 -44.55
N ASN A 137 -7.30 -5.60 -43.70
CA ASN A 137 -6.57 -4.37 -43.43
C ASN A 137 -7.38 -3.31 -42.68
N ASN A 138 -8.56 -3.65 -42.15
CA ASN A 138 -9.27 -2.80 -41.19
C ASN A 138 -8.45 -2.73 -39.91
N SER A 139 -8.34 -1.54 -39.32
CA SER A 139 -7.40 -1.32 -38.22
C SER A 139 -7.96 -0.47 -37.10
N GLY A 140 -7.49 -0.73 -35.88
CA GLY A 140 -7.86 0.01 -34.67
C GLY A 140 -6.65 0.28 -33.80
N TYR A 141 -6.73 1.36 -33.02
CA TYR A 141 -5.69 1.75 -32.07
C TYR A 141 -6.30 2.25 -30.76
N LEU A 142 -5.72 1.82 -29.65
CA LEU A 142 -6.08 2.27 -28.31
C LEU A 142 -4.84 2.40 -27.45
N SER A 143 -4.70 3.51 -26.71
CA SER A 143 -3.62 3.71 -25.75
C SER A 143 -4.17 4.04 -24.37
N ARG A 144 -3.65 3.39 -23.33
CA ARG A 144 -4.09 3.59 -21.94
C ARG A 144 -2.94 3.44 -20.95
N VAL A 145 -2.88 4.33 -19.97
CA VAL A 145 -1.92 4.27 -18.86
C VAL A 145 -2.51 3.47 -17.71
N PHE A 146 -1.75 2.50 -17.20
CA PHE A 146 -2.03 1.79 -15.96
C PHE A 146 -0.99 2.11 -14.89
N TYR A 147 -1.42 2.28 -13.65
CA TYR A 147 -0.59 2.53 -12.49
C TYR A 147 -0.44 1.26 -11.66
N LEU A 148 0.80 0.88 -11.38
CA LEU A 148 1.13 -0.28 -10.56
C LEU A 148 1.29 0.15 -9.11
N SER A 149 0.50 -0.47 -8.23
CA SER A 149 0.59 -0.25 -6.79
C SER A 149 1.32 -1.40 -6.11
N TYR A 150 2.48 -1.10 -5.52
CA TYR A 150 3.20 -2.03 -4.66
C TYR A 150 2.65 -1.93 -3.25
N ARG A 151 1.74 -2.84 -2.88
CA ARG A 151 1.47 -3.04 -1.47
C ARG A 151 2.63 -3.85 -0.91
N SER A 152 3.59 -3.18 -0.29
CA SER A 152 4.52 -3.84 0.62
C SER A 152 3.70 -4.38 1.79
N SER A 153 3.16 -5.59 1.63
CA SER A 153 2.85 -6.41 2.79
C SER A 153 4.22 -6.79 3.34
N ILE A 154 4.77 -5.97 4.24
CA ILE A 154 5.63 -6.52 5.26
C ILE A 154 4.65 -7.27 6.15
N PRO A 155 4.51 -8.60 6.05
CA PRO A 155 3.82 -9.31 7.11
C PRO A 155 4.65 -9.02 8.36
N LEU A 156 4.10 -8.22 9.27
CA LEU A 156 4.60 -8.19 10.63
C LEU A 156 4.41 -9.62 11.15
N ASP A 157 5.45 -10.44 10.99
CA ASP A 157 5.45 -11.82 11.44
C ASP A 157 5.14 -11.78 12.93
N ILE A 158 4.09 -12.47 13.35
CA ILE A 158 3.66 -12.55 14.74
C ILE A 158 4.83 -13.01 15.63
N LYS A 159 5.77 -13.78 15.07
CA LYS A 159 7.02 -14.16 15.74
C LYS A 159 7.93 -12.96 16.05
N MET A 160 8.05 -11.98 15.15
CA MET A 160 8.84 -10.77 15.37
C MET A 160 8.23 -9.90 16.49
N ILE A 161 6.90 -9.76 16.53
CA ILE A 161 6.21 -9.05 17.62
C ILE A 161 6.46 -9.76 18.95
N ALA A 162 6.37 -11.09 18.99
CA ALA A 162 6.64 -11.88 20.18
C ALA A 162 8.09 -11.73 20.69
N ILE A 163 9.08 -11.68 19.79
CA ILE A 163 10.49 -11.45 20.14
C ILE A 163 10.68 -10.06 20.78
N ILE A 164 10.09 -9.02 20.19
CA ILE A 164 10.20 -7.64 20.72
C ILE A 164 9.57 -7.55 22.12
N LEU A 165 8.40 -8.16 22.33
CA LEU A 165 7.73 -8.18 23.63
C LEU A 165 8.52 -8.97 24.68
N MET A 166 9.12 -10.10 24.31
CA MET A 166 10.01 -10.86 25.21
C MET A 166 11.27 -10.07 25.58
N ALA A 167 11.89 -9.37 24.61
CA ALA A 167 13.06 -8.53 24.86
C ALA A 167 12.72 -7.35 25.80
N MET A 168 11.59 -6.67 25.58
CA MET A 168 11.10 -5.61 26.48
C MET A 168 10.80 -6.15 27.89
N GLY A 169 10.19 -7.33 27.99
CA GLY A 169 9.91 -7.98 29.28
C GLY A 169 11.18 -8.31 30.05
N ALA A 170 12.20 -8.86 29.36
CA ALA A 170 13.50 -9.18 29.96
C ALA A 170 14.23 -7.92 30.43
N LEU A 171 14.29 -6.87 29.60
CA LEU A 171 14.90 -5.58 29.97
C LEU A 171 14.19 -4.95 31.17
N GLY A 172 12.86 -4.97 31.20
CA GLY A 172 12.07 -4.49 32.33
C GLY A 172 12.35 -5.27 33.62
N ALA A 173 12.48 -6.59 33.55
CA ALA A 173 12.78 -7.44 34.70
C ALA A 173 14.19 -7.20 35.25
N VAL A 174 15.19 -7.04 34.37
CA VAL A 174 16.57 -6.70 34.76
C VAL A 174 16.60 -5.34 35.44
N PHE A 175 16.02 -4.30 34.82
CA PHE A 175 15.95 -2.95 35.39
C PHE A 175 15.25 -2.92 36.75
N TYR A 176 14.16 -3.67 36.90
CA TYR A 176 13.46 -3.78 38.17
C TYR A 176 14.32 -4.43 39.26
N ARG A 177 15.04 -5.51 38.92
CA ARG A 177 15.95 -6.19 39.88
C ARG A 177 17.09 -5.28 40.31
N THR A 178 17.83 -4.67 39.39
CA THR A 178 18.95 -3.77 39.72
C THR A 178 18.51 -2.57 40.54
N LYS A 179 17.38 -1.95 40.18
CA LYS A 179 16.83 -0.84 40.96
C LYS A 179 16.51 -1.29 42.39
N ARG A 180 15.83 -2.43 42.56
CA ARG A 180 15.48 -2.96 43.88
C ARG A 180 16.70 -3.27 44.74
N THR A 181 17.75 -3.86 44.17
CA THR A 181 18.98 -4.19 44.92
C THR A 181 19.78 -2.94 45.30
N MET A 182 19.91 -1.95 44.41
CA MET A 182 20.62 -0.71 44.74
C MET A 182 19.90 0.10 45.82
N PHE A 183 18.57 0.19 45.75
CA PHE A 183 17.79 0.86 46.80
C PHE A 183 17.90 0.15 48.15
N ALA A 184 17.96 -1.18 48.17
CA ALA A 184 18.14 -1.94 49.41
C ALA A 184 19.52 -1.72 50.03
N LYS A 185 20.59 -1.72 49.23
CA LYS A 185 21.95 -1.43 49.69
C LYS A 185 22.07 -0.01 50.25
N HIS A 186 21.57 0.99 49.52
CA HIS A 186 21.62 2.37 49.97
C HIS A 186 20.87 2.60 51.29
N LEU A 187 19.76 1.90 51.50
CA LEU A 187 19.03 1.93 52.78
C LEU A 187 19.85 1.33 53.94
N GLU A 188 20.57 0.24 53.66
CA GLU A 188 21.44 -0.43 54.63
C GLU A 188 22.66 0.43 54.99
N ASP A 189 23.26 1.11 54.01
CA ASP A 189 24.37 2.02 54.21
C ASP A 189 23.98 3.20 55.12
N VAL A 190 22.84 3.85 54.84
CA VAL A 190 22.33 4.95 55.68
C VAL A 190 22.01 4.46 57.10
N LYS A 191 21.48 3.24 57.25
CA LYS A 191 21.24 2.65 58.57
C LYS A 191 22.55 2.40 59.34
N ARG A 192 23.58 1.91 58.65
CA ARG A 192 24.90 1.67 59.25
C ARG A 192 25.54 2.97 59.74
N GLU A 193 25.45 4.04 58.96
CA GLU A 193 25.93 5.38 59.36
C GLU A 193 25.18 5.92 60.59
N LEU A 194 23.86 5.72 60.67
CA LEU A 194 23.07 6.09 61.86
C LEU A 194 23.52 5.35 63.12
N ASP A 195 23.80 4.04 63.01
CA ASP A 195 24.29 3.23 64.13
C ASP A 195 25.72 3.64 64.54
N GLU A 196 26.56 4.05 63.59
CA GLU A 196 27.90 4.55 63.85
C GLU A 196 27.89 5.91 64.58
N ILE A 197 27.04 6.85 64.18
CA ILE A 197 26.89 8.13 64.90
C ILE A 197 26.40 7.86 66.33
N ARG A 198 25.47 6.93 66.52
CA ARG A 198 25.00 6.54 67.85
C ARG A 198 26.12 5.94 68.70
N ARG A 199 27.03 5.17 68.10
CA ARG A 199 28.24 4.68 68.79
C ARG A 199 29.14 5.84 69.20
N LEU A 200 29.42 6.78 68.30
CA LEU A 200 30.26 7.95 68.58
C LEU A 200 29.68 8.85 69.68
N GLN A 201 28.35 9.02 69.72
CA GLN A 201 27.66 9.69 70.83
C GLN A 201 27.92 8.99 72.16
N ARG A 202 27.81 7.65 72.22
CA ARG A 202 28.09 6.88 73.44
C ARG A 202 29.56 6.99 73.86
N GLU A 203 30.49 6.94 72.90
CA GLU A 203 31.91 7.11 73.17
C GLU A 203 32.23 8.51 73.72
N ALA A 204 31.62 9.57 73.17
CA ALA A 204 31.79 10.93 73.68
C ALA A 204 31.25 11.08 75.12
N VAL A 205 30.10 10.46 75.43
CA VAL A 205 29.53 10.41 76.79
C VAL A 205 30.49 9.71 77.75
N ILE A 206 31.06 8.56 77.37
CA ILE A 206 32.01 7.82 78.21
C ILE A 206 33.28 8.65 78.45
N LYS A 207 33.87 9.20 77.38
CA LYS A 207 35.09 10.03 77.45
C LYS A 207 34.90 11.26 78.36
N TYR A 208 33.73 11.89 78.33
CA TYR A 208 33.43 13.05 79.18
C TYR A 208 33.11 12.68 80.63
N TYR A 209 32.12 11.81 80.85
CA TYR A 209 31.58 11.56 82.20
C TYR A 209 32.35 10.50 82.99
N ARG A 210 32.96 9.52 82.32
CA ARG A 210 33.63 8.39 82.97
C ARG A 210 35.14 8.57 83.01
N GLU A 211 35.74 8.98 81.90
CA GLU A 211 37.19 9.05 81.75
C GLU A 211 37.74 10.45 82.02
N GLY A 212 36.91 11.49 81.90
CA GLY A 212 37.33 12.89 82.06
C GLY A 212 38.35 13.36 81.01
N THR A 213 38.47 12.66 79.87
CA THR A 213 39.53 12.87 78.86
C THR A 213 39.26 14.03 77.91
N ILE A 214 38.04 14.56 77.91
CA ILE A 214 37.63 15.68 77.05
C ILE A 214 36.97 16.80 77.85
N SER A 215 37.15 18.04 77.42
CA SER A 215 36.55 19.21 78.07
C SER A 215 35.03 19.29 77.81
N ARG A 216 34.29 19.99 78.67
CA ARG A 216 32.86 20.24 78.48
C ARG A 216 32.56 20.90 77.13
N LYS A 217 33.35 21.90 76.74
CA LYS A 217 33.22 22.59 75.44
C LYS A 217 33.41 21.63 74.27
N THR A 218 34.35 20.69 74.38
CA THR A 218 34.60 19.65 73.37
C THR A 218 33.45 18.65 73.29
N TYR A 219 32.92 18.23 74.44
CA TYR A 219 31.75 17.34 74.51
C TYR A 219 30.52 17.99 73.88
N ASP A 220 30.20 19.23 74.26
CA ASP A 220 29.04 19.96 73.74
C ASP A 220 29.13 20.14 72.21
N MET A 221 30.33 20.45 71.70
CA MET A 221 30.59 20.56 70.26
C MET A 221 30.39 19.23 69.52
N LEU A 222 30.97 18.13 70.01
CA LEU A 222 30.81 16.80 69.40
C LEU A 222 29.36 16.33 69.42
N MET A 223 28.65 16.55 70.53
CA MET A 223 27.24 16.17 70.65
C MET A 223 26.35 16.99 69.72
N GLN A 224 26.64 18.29 69.54
CA GLN A 224 25.93 19.12 68.58
C GLN A 224 26.16 18.66 67.12
N GLU A 225 27.40 18.33 66.78
CA GLU A 225 27.76 17.81 65.46
C GLU A 225 27.09 16.45 65.18
N TYR A 226 27.14 15.52 66.14
CA TYR A 226 26.48 14.22 66.03
C TYR A 226 24.96 14.35 65.98
N ALA A 227 24.35 15.25 66.75
CA ALA A 227 22.90 15.47 66.72
C ALA A 227 22.45 16.01 65.35
N LYS A 228 23.22 16.93 64.76
CA LYS A 228 22.96 17.46 63.42
C LYS A 228 23.09 16.36 62.36
N ALA A 229 24.21 15.62 62.35
CA ALA A 229 24.45 14.55 61.40
C ALA A 229 23.41 13.42 61.52
N TYR A 230 23.04 13.05 62.74
CA TYR A 230 21.99 12.05 63.00
C TYR A 230 20.62 12.51 62.47
N GLY A 231 20.25 13.77 62.70
CA GLY A 231 19.01 14.35 62.17
C GLY A 231 18.95 14.29 60.64
N GLU A 232 20.00 14.77 59.97
CA GLU A 232 20.08 14.77 58.50
C GLU A 232 20.02 13.35 57.90
N LEU A 233 20.70 12.38 58.51
CA LEU A 233 20.66 10.99 58.08
C LEU A 233 19.32 10.32 58.35
N MET A 234 18.68 10.65 59.47
CA MET A 234 17.38 10.08 59.84
C MET A 234 16.27 10.59 58.91
N ASP A 235 16.31 11.86 58.52
CA ASP A 235 15.41 12.44 57.52
C ASP A 235 15.58 11.74 56.16
N ARG A 236 16.83 11.58 55.69
CA ARG A 236 17.13 10.84 54.44
C ARG A 236 16.64 9.38 54.50
N TYR A 237 16.85 8.71 55.63
CA TYR A 237 16.37 7.35 55.85
C TYR A 237 14.84 7.26 55.79
N GLY A 238 14.15 8.22 56.43
CA GLY A 238 12.69 8.34 56.40
C GLY A 238 12.15 8.58 54.99
N GLU A 239 12.78 9.45 54.21
CA GLU A 239 12.40 9.69 52.81
C GLU A 239 12.56 8.45 51.93
N LEU A 240 13.65 7.71 52.10
CA LEU A 240 13.92 6.48 51.35
C LEU A 240 12.91 5.38 51.69
N LEU A 241 12.55 5.23 52.98
CA LEU A 241 11.49 4.33 53.42
C LEU A 241 10.13 4.72 52.85
N ALA A 242 9.76 6.01 52.92
CA ALA A 242 8.51 6.51 52.37
C ALA A 242 8.41 6.27 50.85
N LYS A 243 9.52 6.44 50.11
CA LYS A 243 9.61 6.08 48.68
C LYS A 243 9.41 4.58 48.47
N MET A 244 9.91 3.72 49.36
CA MET A 244 9.72 2.27 49.30
C MET A 244 8.27 1.85 49.55
N GLU A 245 7.63 2.40 50.58
CA GLU A 245 6.24 2.09 50.93
C GLU A 245 5.25 2.58 49.86
N ARG A 246 5.42 3.81 49.37
CA ARG A 246 4.60 4.34 48.27
C ARG A 246 4.70 3.48 47.02
N ASN A 247 5.90 2.99 46.70
CA ASN A 247 6.10 2.09 45.57
C ASN A 247 5.44 0.71 45.83
N LYS A 248 5.65 0.07 46.99
CA LYS A 248 4.97 -1.20 47.35
C LYS A 248 3.44 -1.08 47.28
N PHE A 249 2.87 0.03 47.74
CA PHE A 249 1.42 0.26 47.74
C PHE A 249 0.85 0.45 46.33
N LYS A 250 1.52 1.23 45.47
CA LYS A 250 1.15 1.37 44.04
C LYS A 250 1.12 0.02 43.32
N TRP A 251 2.11 -0.84 43.56
CA TRP A 251 2.17 -2.19 42.98
C TRP A 251 1.09 -3.15 43.52
N ARG A 252 0.75 -3.10 44.82
CA ARG A 252 -0.38 -3.90 45.37
C ARG A 252 -1.73 -3.45 44.80
N LYS A 253 -1.92 -2.14 44.58
CA LYS A 253 -3.15 -1.59 43.98
C LYS A 253 -3.29 -1.99 42.50
N LEU A 254 -2.19 -1.95 41.74
CA LEU A 254 -2.14 -2.44 40.35
C LEU A 254 -2.42 -3.95 40.28
N LYS A 255 -1.77 -4.79 41.10
CA LYS A 255 -2.03 -6.24 41.13
C LYS A 255 -3.47 -6.60 41.50
N ARG A 256 -4.13 -5.83 42.39
CA ARG A 256 -5.56 -6.01 42.70
C ARG A 256 -6.46 -5.68 41.51
N LYS A 257 -6.12 -4.65 40.73
CA LYS A 257 -6.86 -4.24 39.52
C LYS A 257 -6.76 -5.26 38.37
N PHE A 258 -5.68 -6.03 38.31
CA PHE A 258 -5.49 -7.12 37.34
C PHE A 258 -5.93 -8.50 37.87
N LYS A 259 -6.39 -8.59 39.12
CA LYS A 259 -6.84 -9.85 39.77
C LYS A 259 -8.34 -9.91 40.03
N THR A 260 -9.14 -8.99 39.51
CA THR A 260 -10.60 -9.19 39.43
C THR A 260 -10.89 -10.22 38.32
N PRO A 261 -11.38 -11.42 38.66
CA PRO A 261 -12.03 -12.27 37.68
C PRO A 261 -13.45 -11.75 37.42
N SER A 262 -13.90 -11.91 36.17
CA SER A 262 -15.21 -11.59 35.57
C SER A 262 -15.62 -10.13 35.59
#